data_AF-A0A2S9Y1D8-F1
#
_entry.id   AF-A0A2S9Y1D8-F1
#
_cell.length_a   1.000
_cell.length_b   1.000
_cell.length_c   1.000
_cell.angle_alpha   90.00
_cell.angle_beta   90.00
_cell.angle_gamma   90.00
#
_symmetry.space_group_name_H-M   'P 1'
#
loop_
_entity.id
_entity.type
_entity.pdbx_description
1 polymer ?
#
loop_
_entity_poly.entity_id
_entity_poly.type
_entity_poly.pdbx_seq_one_letter_code
_entity_poly.pdbx_strand_id
1 'polypeptide(L)'
;MRLWFGLAAGVSILLGPGCGPERSTATPDADPNPAVVTEFDQPQPTREGEHTFAYGPQTIYVYADPSLDREVERLLLLFEDLRAESVPITAKTRIPIGWTTLSFALDGERLVVEEPDYDNEPESRTRPDISVSLATLARQRAVLEQVGIPGQAIEFDQHVLTIRGVLERDEVMLVRVESPGGRLTGWRLTPAEGIEEADEIESLPVYAILAARPELLDAMLLPPGYLVLYAGKQLTTIVNEANEIVWDWTVDGELPRDGDAALGGGFVTDESEGRERPRPLLEPLE
;
A
#
# COMPACT_ATOMS: atom_id res chain seq x y z
N MET A 1 11.64 -23.19 42.35
CA MET A 1 12.39 -22.74 43.55
C MET A 1 11.88 -21.36 43.91
N ARG A 2 11.19 -21.24 45.06
CA ARG A 2 10.70 -20.03 45.78
C ARG A 2 9.76 -19.08 44.98
N LEU A 3 8.42 -19.04 45.15
CA LEU A 3 7.58 -18.71 46.33
C LEU A 3 7.99 -17.40 47.03
N TRP A 4 7.20 -16.32 46.91
CA TRP A 4 6.26 -15.80 47.94
C TRP A 4 5.69 -14.41 47.58
N PHE A 5 4.36 -14.22 47.51
CA PHE A 5 3.41 -13.64 48.50
C PHE A 5 3.50 -12.11 48.68
N GLY A 6 2.40 -11.35 48.78
CA GLY A 6 1.00 -11.73 48.89
C GLY A 6 0.07 -10.53 49.18
N LEU A 7 -1.21 -10.88 49.34
CA LEU A 7 -2.31 -10.29 50.14
C LEU A 7 -2.69 -8.80 49.95
N ALA A 8 -3.91 -8.31 50.13
CA ALA A 8 -5.30 -8.76 50.34
C ALA A 8 -6.00 -7.72 51.25
N ALA A 9 -7.34 -7.70 51.20
CA ALA A 9 -8.29 -7.02 52.09
C ALA A 9 -8.51 -5.50 51.83
N GLY A 10 -9.74 -4.97 51.83
CA GLY A 10 -11.04 -5.56 52.06
C GLY A 10 -12.08 -4.48 52.40
N VAL A 11 -13.37 -4.88 52.35
CA VAL A 11 -14.51 -4.43 53.20
C VAL A 11 -15.04 -2.99 52.95
N SER A 12 -16.33 -2.61 53.07
CA SER A 12 -17.67 -3.21 52.90
C SER A 12 -18.72 -2.17 53.38
N ILE A 13 -19.93 -2.17 52.78
CA ILE A 13 -21.29 -1.85 53.31
C ILE A 13 -21.71 -0.38 53.58
N LEU A 14 -22.90 0.01 53.06
CA LEU A 14 -24.14 0.51 53.74
C LEU A 14 -24.96 1.43 52.81
N LEU A 15 -26.10 0.96 52.27
CA LEU A 15 -27.50 1.09 52.78
C LEU A 15 -28.18 2.44 52.48
N GLY A 16 -29.33 2.37 51.81
CA GLY A 16 -30.32 3.44 51.74
C GLY A 16 -31.49 3.14 50.77
N PRO A 17 -32.66 2.70 51.26
CA PRO A 17 -33.85 2.44 50.45
C PRO A 17 -34.79 3.66 50.42
N GLY A 18 -35.57 3.82 49.35
CA GLY A 18 -36.64 4.81 49.25
C GLY A 18 -37.80 4.32 48.39
N CYS A 19 -38.88 3.86 49.05
CA CYS A 19 -40.24 3.79 48.52
C CYS A 19 -40.73 5.23 48.18
N GLY A 20 -41.69 5.51 47.29
CA GLY A 20 -42.76 4.71 46.70
C GLY A 20 -43.46 5.49 45.57
N PRO A 21 -44.70 5.11 45.18
CA PRO A 21 -45.21 5.27 43.82
C PRO A 21 -46.21 6.41 43.66
N GLU A 22 -46.27 7.02 42.47
CA GLU A 22 -47.48 7.70 42.00
C GLU A 22 -47.94 7.09 40.67
N ARG A 23 -49.04 6.34 40.76
CA ARG A 23 -49.89 5.99 39.64
C ARG A 23 -50.69 7.24 39.29
N SER A 24 -50.56 7.73 38.07
CA SER A 24 -51.61 8.54 37.45
C SER A 24 -52.26 7.73 36.33
N THR A 25 -53.53 7.42 36.54
CA THR A 25 -54.43 6.78 35.58
C THR A 25 -55.13 7.86 34.76
N ALA A 26 -55.00 7.83 33.44
CA ALA A 26 -56.06 8.27 32.54
C ALA A 26 -55.91 7.54 31.19
N THR A 27 -57.02 6.92 30.78
CA THR A 27 -57.19 5.95 29.70
C THR A 27 -57.56 6.64 28.37
N PRO A 28 -57.93 5.90 27.31
CA PRO A 28 -57.28 5.92 26.00
C PRO A 28 -58.04 6.77 24.96
N ASP A 29 -57.38 7.15 23.87
CA ASP A 29 -58.11 7.34 22.61
C ASP A 29 -57.27 6.85 21.44
N ALA A 30 -57.92 6.05 20.62
CA ALA A 30 -57.39 5.43 19.43
C ALA A 30 -57.52 6.39 18.24
N ASP A 31 -56.47 6.51 17.44
CA ASP A 31 -56.56 6.08 16.04
C ASP A 31 -55.16 5.87 15.45
N PRO A 32 -54.95 4.85 14.57
CA PRO A 32 -53.65 4.49 14.02
C PRO A 32 -53.49 4.99 12.59
N ASN A 33 -52.39 5.70 12.26
CA ASN A 33 -51.80 5.69 10.92
C ASN A 33 -50.55 6.59 10.81
N PRO A 34 -49.70 6.42 9.78
CA PRO A 34 -49.21 5.20 9.14
C PRO A 34 -47.70 5.05 9.41
N ALA A 35 -47.16 3.93 8.94
CA ALA A 35 -45.74 3.68 8.73
C ALA A 35 -44.90 4.95 8.50
N VAL A 36 -43.99 5.25 9.43
CA VAL A 36 -42.77 5.95 9.08
C VAL A 36 -42.05 5.02 8.12
N VAL A 37 -42.15 5.38 6.85
CA VAL A 37 -41.31 4.86 5.78
C VAL A 37 -39.89 5.04 6.31
N THR A 38 -39.24 3.94 6.70
CA THR A 38 -37.79 3.88 6.76
C THR A 38 -37.33 4.28 5.37
N GLU A 39 -36.84 5.51 5.30
CA GLU A 39 -36.13 6.09 4.17
C GLU A 39 -34.85 5.27 3.99
N PHE A 40 -35.01 4.07 3.44
CA PHE A 40 -33.92 3.32 2.85
C PHE A 40 -33.58 4.00 1.53
N ASP A 41 -32.28 4.21 1.35
CA ASP A 41 -31.64 4.48 0.07
C ASP A 41 -31.72 5.92 -0.45
N GLN A 42 -31.20 6.85 0.35
CA GLN A 42 -30.50 7.99 -0.25
C GLN A 42 -29.07 7.49 -0.55
N PRO A 43 -28.62 7.39 -1.82
CA PRO A 43 -27.23 7.10 -2.11
C PRO A 43 -26.37 8.16 -1.40
N GLN A 44 -25.53 7.71 -0.46
CA GLN A 44 -24.56 8.57 0.19
C GLN A 44 -23.78 9.32 -0.90
N PRO A 45 -23.55 10.64 -0.74
CA PRO A 45 -22.80 11.40 -1.72
C PRO A 45 -21.44 10.71 -1.92
N THR A 46 -21.20 10.25 -3.16
CA THR A 46 -19.92 9.71 -3.59
C THR A 46 -18.85 10.75 -3.24
N ARG A 47 -17.93 10.39 -2.36
CA ARG A 47 -16.79 11.24 -2.04
C ARG A 47 -16.00 11.48 -3.35
N GLU A 48 -15.52 12.69 -3.57
CA GLU A 48 -14.65 12.98 -4.70
C GLU A 48 -13.40 12.08 -4.62
N GLY A 49 -13.10 11.31 -5.67
CA GLY A 49 -12.06 10.28 -5.64
C GLY A 49 -12.50 8.89 -5.16
N GLU A 50 -13.80 8.68 -4.89
CA GLU A 50 -14.36 7.35 -4.58
C GLU A 50 -14.75 6.61 -5.86
N HIS A 51 -14.23 5.39 -6.02
CA HIS A 51 -14.57 4.46 -7.09
C HIS A 51 -15.19 3.20 -6.50
N THR A 52 -16.11 2.60 -7.25
CA THR A 52 -16.81 1.38 -6.82
C THR A 52 -16.63 0.27 -7.83
N PHE A 53 -16.44 -0.96 -7.35
CA PHE A 53 -16.31 -2.13 -8.18
C PHE A 53 -17.21 -3.27 -7.69
N ALA A 54 -18.07 -3.79 -8.57
CA ALA A 54 -18.93 -4.91 -8.24
C ALA A 54 -18.14 -6.24 -8.26
N TYR A 55 -18.10 -6.93 -7.12
CA TYR A 55 -17.36 -8.17 -6.92
C TYR A 55 -18.29 -9.28 -6.43
N GLY A 56 -19.06 -9.89 -7.34
CA GLY A 56 -20.08 -10.88 -6.96
C GLY A 56 -21.22 -10.22 -6.17
N PRO A 57 -21.55 -10.67 -4.95
CA PRO A 57 -22.62 -10.09 -4.14
C PRO A 57 -22.22 -8.84 -3.36
N GLN A 58 -20.93 -8.46 -3.38
CA GLN A 58 -20.39 -7.34 -2.62
C GLN A 58 -19.87 -6.23 -3.54
N THR A 59 -19.77 -5.03 -3.02
CA THR A 59 -19.16 -3.88 -3.68
C THR A 59 -17.87 -3.51 -2.98
N ILE A 60 -16.79 -3.42 -3.74
CA ILE A 60 -15.49 -2.92 -3.29
C ILE A 60 -15.47 -1.41 -3.50
N TYR A 61 -15.02 -0.68 -2.48
CA TYR A 61 -14.87 0.77 -2.50
C TYR A 61 -13.39 1.12 -2.47
N VAL A 62 -12.95 1.91 -3.43
CA VAL A 62 -11.58 2.40 -3.55
C VAL A 62 -11.63 3.91 -3.41
N TYR A 63 -10.74 4.48 -2.62
CA TYR A 63 -10.59 5.93 -2.53
C TYR A 63 -9.14 6.32 -2.78
N ALA A 64 -8.96 7.26 -3.71
CA ALA A 64 -7.66 7.82 -4.09
C ALA A 64 -7.84 9.26 -4.60
N ASP A 65 -6.75 10.01 -4.67
CA ASP A 65 -6.71 11.32 -5.28
C ASP A 65 -7.22 11.24 -6.74
N PRO A 66 -8.15 12.11 -7.18
CA PRO A 66 -8.71 12.07 -8.53
C PRO A 66 -7.67 12.18 -9.66
N SER A 67 -6.49 12.75 -9.39
CA SER A 67 -5.39 12.78 -10.37
C SER A 67 -4.85 11.38 -10.72
N LEU A 68 -5.15 10.37 -9.88
CA LEU A 68 -4.73 8.98 -10.02
C LEU A 68 -5.79 8.07 -10.66
N ASP A 69 -6.84 8.62 -11.28
CA ASP A 69 -7.93 7.84 -11.91
C ASP A 69 -7.41 6.71 -12.81
N ARG A 70 -6.37 6.97 -13.62
CA ARG A 70 -5.76 5.94 -14.49
C ARG A 70 -5.10 4.79 -13.73
N GLU A 71 -4.62 5.04 -12.52
CA GLU A 71 -4.05 4.01 -11.65
C GLU A 71 -5.13 3.23 -10.94
N VAL A 72 -6.22 3.90 -10.54
CA VAL A 72 -7.40 3.22 -10.04
C VAL A 72 -7.98 2.29 -11.10
N GLU A 73 -8.13 2.74 -12.35
CA GLU A 73 -8.58 1.90 -13.46
C GLU A 73 -7.73 0.63 -13.62
N ARG A 74 -6.39 0.74 -13.53
CA ARG A 74 -5.49 -0.42 -13.58
C ARG A 74 -5.64 -1.35 -12.39
N LEU A 75 -5.87 -0.82 -11.19
CA LEU A 75 -6.20 -1.63 -10.02
C LEU A 75 -7.53 -2.37 -10.20
N LEU A 76 -8.53 -1.73 -10.81
CA LEU A 76 -9.82 -2.37 -11.06
C LEU A 76 -9.69 -3.52 -12.07
N LEU A 77 -8.79 -3.44 -13.06
CA LEU A 77 -8.49 -4.57 -13.95
C LEU A 77 -7.96 -5.78 -13.17
N LEU A 78 -7.10 -5.56 -12.15
CA LEU A 78 -6.68 -6.64 -11.26
C LEU A 78 -7.87 -7.28 -10.52
N PHE A 79 -8.84 -6.48 -10.09
CA PHE A 79 -10.06 -7.03 -9.46
C PHE A 79 -10.95 -7.76 -10.47
N GLU A 80 -10.98 -7.36 -11.73
CA GLU A 80 -11.66 -8.11 -12.80
C GLU A 80 -11.05 -9.49 -12.98
N ASP A 81 -9.71 -9.58 -13.02
CA ASP A 81 -8.99 -10.84 -13.14
C ASP A 81 -9.25 -11.75 -11.95
N LEU A 82 -9.12 -11.24 -10.72
CA LEU A 82 -9.43 -12.00 -9.50
C LEU A 82 -10.88 -12.50 -9.47
N ARG A 83 -11.83 -11.68 -9.93
CA ARG A 83 -13.24 -12.04 -10.03
C ARG A 83 -13.46 -13.14 -11.07
N ALA A 84 -12.81 -13.04 -12.23
CA ALA A 84 -12.89 -14.06 -13.29
C ALA A 84 -12.34 -15.40 -12.81
N GLU A 85 -11.31 -15.38 -11.97
CA GLU A 85 -10.72 -16.54 -11.32
C GLU A 85 -11.51 -17.03 -10.09
N SER A 86 -12.62 -16.36 -9.74
CA SER A 86 -13.46 -16.67 -8.57
C SER A 86 -12.70 -16.64 -7.24
N VAL A 87 -11.68 -15.79 -7.13
CA VAL A 87 -10.92 -15.60 -5.88
C VAL A 87 -11.81 -14.87 -4.86
N PRO A 88 -12.03 -15.38 -3.65
CA PRO A 88 -12.82 -14.66 -2.65
C PRO A 88 -12.02 -13.47 -2.07
N ILE A 89 -12.63 -12.28 -2.06
CA ILE A 89 -12.08 -11.09 -1.40
C ILE A 89 -12.88 -10.83 -0.12
N THR A 90 -12.20 -10.74 1.01
CA THR A 90 -12.78 -10.51 2.35
C THR A 90 -11.92 -9.51 3.11
N ALA A 91 -12.33 -9.08 4.31
CA ALA A 91 -11.51 -8.23 5.18
C ALA A 91 -10.17 -8.86 5.64
N LYS A 92 -9.97 -10.17 5.40
CA LYS A 92 -8.69 -10.85 5.66
C LYS A 92 -7.78 -10.88 4.44
N THR A 93 -8.30 -10.53 3.26
CA THR A 93 -7.54 -10.57 2.01
C THR A 93 -6.47 -9.49 2.03
N ARG A 94 -5.31 -9.83 1.47
CA ARG A 94 -4.17 -8.95 1.28
C ARG A 94 -3.69 -9.13 -0.15
N ILE A 95 -3.49 -8.04 -0.88
CA ILE A 95 -3.09 -8.05 -2.28
C ILE A 95 -1.78 -7.27 -2.42
N PRO A 96 -0.66 -7.95 -2.68
CA PRO A 96 0.59 -7.30 -3.03
C PRO A 96 0.46 -6.54 -4.34
N ILE A 97 0.95 -5.30 -4.37
CA ILE A 97 0.98 -4.41 -5.53
C ILE A 97 2.33 -3.70 -5.65
N GLY A 98 3.26 -4.32 -6.37
CA GLY A 98 4.57 -3.73 -6.67
C GLY A 98 5.46 -3.59 -5.44
N TRP A 99 5.28 -2.54 -4.66
CA TRP A 99 6.14 -2.17 -3.52
C TRP A 99 5.46 -2.30 -2.15
N THR A 100 4.16 -2.60 -2.11
CA THR A 100 3.35 -2.63 -0.89
C THR A 100 2.20 -3.62 -1.01
N THR A 101 1.42 -3.76 0.06
CA THR A 101 0.27 -4.67 0.13
C THR A 101 -0.99 -3.91 0.51
N LEU A 102 -2.00 -3.96 -0.36
CA LEU A 102 -3.34 -3.46 -0.05
C LEU A 102 -4.10 -4.45 0.82
N SER A 103 -4.93 -3.90 1.69
CA SER A 103 -5.81 -4.63 2.60
C SER A 103 -7.25 -4.23 2.42
N PHE A 104 -8.15 -4.96 3.06
CA PHE A 104 -9.58 -4.71 2.97
C PHE A 104 -10.17 -4.59 4.37
N ALA A 105 -11.03 -3.61 4.59
CA ALA A 105 -11.78 -3.43 5.83
C ALA A 105 -13.28 -3.37 5.56
N LEU A 106 -14.08 -3.86 6.50
CA LEU A 106 -15.52 -3.70 6.48
C LEU A 106 -15.90 -2.40 7.19
N ASP A 107 -16.52 -1.48 6.46
CA ASP A 107 -17.18 -0.28 7.00
C ASP A 107 -18.70 -0.42 6.78
N GLY A 108 -19.38 -0.99 7.78
CA GLY A 108 -20.78 -1.40 7.63
C GLY A 108 -20.92 -2.51 6.59
N GLU A 109 -21.64 -2.23 5.49
CA GLU A 109 -21.80 -3.14 4.34
C GLU A 109 -20.75 -2.89 3.24
N ARG A 110 -19.88 -1.89 3.41
CA ARG A 110 -18.87 -1.52 2.41
C ARG A 110 -17.58 -2.30 2.65
N LEU A 111 -17.06 -2.94 1.62
CA LEU A 111 -15.71 -3.50 1.65
C LEU A 111 -14.74 -2.47 1.07
N VAL A 112 -13.99 -1.80 1.93
CA VAL A 112 -13.11 -0.67 1.57
C VAL A 112 -11.69 -1.17 1.40
N VAL A 113 -11.01 -0.71 0.34
CA VAL A 113 -9.59 -0.97 0.12
C VAL A 113 -8.76 0.01 0.93
N GLU A 114 -7.77 -0.49 1.65
CA GLU A 114 -6.91 0.29 2.53
C GLU A 114 -5.43 0.02 2.24
N GLU A 115 -4.62 1.06 2.35
CA GLU A 115 -3.15 0.95 2.33
C GLU A 115 -2.59 1.05 3.75
N PRO A 116 -1.33 0.63 3.98
CA PRO A 116 -0.60 0.97 5.20
C PRO A 116 -0.64 2.48 5.50
N ASP A 117 -0.78 2.84 6.77
CA ASP A 117 -0.80 4.23 7.20
C ASP A 117 0.63 4.81 7.23
N TYR A 118 1.16 5.16 6.05
CA TYR A 118 2.54 5.61 5.85
C TYR A 118 2.95 6.85 6.66
N ASP A 119 1.98 7.67 7.07
CA ASP A 119 2.21 8.90 7.83
C ASP A 119 2.28 8.67 9.34
N ASN A 120 1.86 7.49 9.82
CA ASN A 120 1.77 7.18 11.25
C ASN A 120 2.50 5.88 11.61
N GLU A 121 1.82 4.73 11.52
CA GLU A 121 2.35 3.44 11.96
C GLU A 121 2.08 2.36 10.88
N PRO A 122 2.90 2.32 9.82
CA PRO A 122 2.56 1.59 8.60
C PRO A 122 2.54 0.06 8.79
N GLU A 123 3.29 -0.45 9.77
CA GLU A 123 3.36 -1.90 10.06
C GLU A 123 2.13 -2.42 10.81
N SER A 124 1.34 -1.56 11.45
CA SER A 124 0.21 -1.98 12.32
C SER A 124 -1.11 -1.29 12.01
N ARG A 125 -1.10 -0.19 11.25
CA ARG A 125 -2.27 0.61 10.91
C ARG A 125 -2.45 0.71 9.40
N THR A 126 -3.70 0.84 9.01
CA THR A 126 -4.14 1.04 7.64
C THR A 126 -5.05 2.26 7.55
N ARG A 127 -5.21 2.79 6.34
CA ARG A 127 -6.12 3.91 6.06
C ARG A 127 -6.89 3.68 4.76
N PRO A 128 -8.12 4.21 4.64
CA PRO A 128 -8.99 3.99 3.49
C PRO A 128 -8.64 4.84 2.25
N ASP A 129 -7.49 5.52 2.22
CA ASP A 129 -7.00 6.31 1.09
C ASP A 129 -5.73 5.69 0.54
N ILE A 130 -5.80 5.15 -0.67
CA ILE A 130 -4.70 4.40 -1.31
C ILE A 130 -3.82 5.25 -2.23
N SER A 131 -3.92 6.59 -2.12
CA SER A 131 -3.22 7.52 -3.02
C SER A 131 -1.71 7.35 -3.02
N VAL A 132 -1.09 7.12 -1.85
CA VAL A 132 0.37 7.04 -1.75
C VAL A 132 0.89 5.77 -2.42
N SER A 133 0.19 4.65 -2.24
CA SER A 133 0.50 3.38 -2.89
C SER A 133 0.40 3.50 -4.42
N LEU A 134 -0.71 4.07 -4.91
CA LEU A 134 -0.93 4.22 -6.35
C LEU A 134 0.01 5.23 -7.00
N ALA A 135 0.21 6.40 -6.40
CA ALA A 135 1.15 7.40 -6.92
C ALA A 135 2.58 6.86 -7.00
N THR A 136 3.02 6.11 -5.99
CA THR A 136 4.35 5.50 -5.98
C THR A 136 4.46 4.40 -7.04
N LEU A 137 3.43 3.56 -7.18
CA LEU A 137 3.38 2.52 -8.21
C LEU A 137 3.38 3.13 -9.62
N ALA A 138 2.71 4.26 -9.84
CA ALA A 138 2.71 4.98 -11.12
C ALA A 138 4.11 5.43 -11.52
N ARG A 139 4.84 6.09 -10.60
CA ARG A 139 6.23 6.52 -10.83
C ARG A 139 7.17 5.34 -11.08
N GLN A 140 7.00 4.26 -10.32
CA GLN A 140 7.76 3.02 -10.54
C GLN A 140 7.49 2.40 -11.90
N ARG A 141 6.22 2.39 -12.33
CA ARG A 141 5.86 1.88 -13.66
C ARG A 141 6.48 2.73 -14.76
N ALA A 142 6.48 4.07 -14.63
CA ALA A 142 7.10 4.95 -15.62
C ALA A 142 8.59 4.63 -15.81
N VAL A 143 9.32 4.33 -14.73
CA VAL A 143 10.73 3.88 -14.83
C VAL A 143 10.85 2.55 -15.56
N LEU A 144 10.01 1.56 -15.21
CA LEU A 144 10.04 0.24 -15.86
C LEU A 144 9.67 0.31 -17.34
N GLU A 145 8.67 1.11 -17.70
CA GLU A 145 8.25 1.36 -19.08
C GLU A 145 9.36 2.05 -19.88
N GLN A 146 10.04 3.02 -19.29
CA GLN A 146 11.18 3.71 -19.93
C GLN A 146 12.32 2.76 -20.26
N VAL A 147 12.64 1.84 -19.35
CA VAL A 147 13.73 0.86 -19.52
C VAL A 147 13.28 -0.36 -20.33
N GLY A 148 11.97 -0.60 -20.43
CA GLY A 148 11.39 -1.69 -21.23
C GLY A 148 11.55 -3.07 -20.59
N ILE A 149 11.52 -3.17 -19.26
CA ILE A 149 11.73 -4.43 -18.52
C ILE A 149 10.62 -4.71 -17.49
N PRO A 150 10.39 -5.98 -17.12
CA PRO A 150 9.54 -6.30 -15.99
C PRO A 150 10.20 -5.87 -14.67
N GLY A 151 9.37 -5.40 -13.73
CA GLY A 151 9.82 -5.09 -12.38
C GLY A 151 9.90 -6.31 -11.47
N GLN A 152 10.70 -6.19 -10.42
CA GLN A 152 10.74 -7.11 -9.29
C GLN A 152 10.20 -6.42 -8.04
N ALA A 153 9.12 -7.00 -7.50
CA ALA A 153 8.43 -6.50 -6.32
C ALA A 153 9.34 -6.41 -5.08
N ILE A 154 9.02 -5.46 -4.22
CA ILE A 154 9.52 -5.33 -2.85
C ILE A 154 8.32 -5.09 -1.92
N GLU A 155 8.51 -5.13 -0.61
CA GLU A 155 7.46 -4.74 0.34
C GLU A 155 7.87 -3.50 1.12
N PHE A 156 6.89 -2.71 1.54
CA PHE A 156 7.10 -1.42 2.20
C PHE A 156 7.83 -1.56 3.54
N ASP A 157 7.71 -2.72 4.19
CA ASP A 157 8.31 -3.07 5.47
C ASP A 157 9.65 -3.83 5.33
N GLN A 158 10.05 -4.14 4.09
CA GLN A 158 11.40 -4.58 3.78
C GLN A 158 12.37 -3.41 3.88
N HIS A 159 13.64 -3.74 4.02
CA HIS A 159 14.72 -2.85 4.39
C HIS A 159 15.72 -2.68 3.25
N VAL A 160 16.18 -1.45 3.10
CA VAL A 160 17.29 -1.05 2.24
C VAL A 160 18.51 -0.87 3.14
N LEU A 161 19.68 -1.37 2.70
CA LEU A 161 20.93 -1.08 3.40
C LEU A 161 21.38 0.33 3.04
N THR A 162 21.70 1.14 4.04
CA THR A 162 22.02 2.55 3.84
C THR A 162 23.29 2.94 4.58
N ILE A 163 23.97 3.98 4.11
CA ILE A 163 24.96 4.70 4.93
C ILE A 163 24.22 5.70 5.82
N ARG A 164 24.61 5.82 7.09
CA ARG A 164 23.99 6.78 8.00
C ARG A 164 24.12 8.20 7.46
N GLY A 165 23.01 8.92 7.40
CA GLY A 165 22.97 10.30 6.90
C GLY A 165 22.98 10.41 5.37
N VAL A 166 22.77 9.31 4.64
CA VAL A 166 22.75 9.32 3.16
C VAL A 166 21.52 10.02 2.60
N LEU A 167 20.40 10.02 3.31
CA LEU A 167 19.16 10.65 2.85
C LEU A 167 19.31 12.17 2.75
N GLU A 168 20.17 12.77 3.57
CA GLU A 168 20.48 14.20 3.58
C GLU A 168 21.48 14.63 2.49
N ARG A 169 22.06 13.68 1.74
CA ARG A 169 23.02 13.97 0.66
C ARG A 169 22.29 14.32 -0.62
N ASP A 170 22.79 15.33 -1.34
CA ASP A 170 22.24 15.72 -2.64
C ASP A 170 22.47 14.62 -3.69
N GLU A 171 23.70 14.11 -3.81
CA GLU A 171 24.06 13.10 -4.79
C GLU A 171 24.14 11.72 -4.17
N VAL A 172 23.23 10.83 -4.59
CA VAL A 172 23.12 9.47 -4.06
C VAL A 172 23.03 8.45 -5.18
N MET A 173 23.38 7.22 -4.84
CA MET A 173 23.34 6.07 -5.72
C MET A 173 22.55 4.95 -5.05
N LEU A 174 21.66 4.33 -5.82
CA LEU A 174 20.99 3.09 -5.43
C LEU A 174 21.54 1.95 -6.28
N VAL A 175 21.98 0.88 -5.63
CA VAL A 175 22.46 -0.33 -6.30
C VAL A 175 21.57 -1.50 -5.89
N ARG A 176 20.98 -2.19 -6.87
CA ARG A 176 20.23 -3.42 -6.62
C ARG A 176 21.13 -4.62 -6.78
N VAL A 177 21.36 -5.33 -5.69
CA VAL A 177 21.95 -6.67 -5.71
C VAL A 177 20.88 -7.72 -5.44
N GLU A 178 21.25 -8.99 -5.64
CA GLU A 178 20.42 -10.10 -5.18
C GLU A 178 20.09 -9.96 -3.70
N SER A 179 18.81 -10.15 -3.36
CA SER A 179 18.38 -10.08 -1.96
C SER A 179 19.06 -11.21 -1.18
N PRO A 180 19.70 -10.91 -0.04
CA PRO A 180 20.22 -11.96 0.84
C PRO A 180 19.09 -12.69 1.61
N GLY A 181 17.82 -12.36 1.35
CA GLY A 181 16.65 -12.90 2.04
C GLY A 181 16.28 -12.15 3.32
N GLY A 182 15.27 -12.66 4.03
CA GLY A 182 14.73 -12.02 5.24
C GLY A 182 14.03 -10.71 4.93
N ARG A 183 14.27 -9.68 5.75
CA ARG A 183 13.69 -8.34 5.53
C ARG A 183 14.47 -7.50 4.52
N LEU A 184 15.57 -7.97 3.93
CA LEU A 184 16.39 -7.13 3.05
C LEU A 184 15.89 -7.17 1.60
N THR A 185 15.67 -6.00 1.00
CA THR A 185 15.25 -5.87 -0.41
C THR A 185 16.35 -6.26 -1.40
N GLY A 186 17.62 -6.13 -1.00
CA GLY A 186 18.77 -6.16 -1.91
C GLY A 186 19.17 -4.78 -2.44
N TRP A 187 18.40 -3.72 -2.15
CA TRP A 187 18.82 -2.35 -2.43
C TRP A 187 19.88 -1.88 -1.44
N ARG A 188 20.84 -1.11 -1.95
CA ARG A 188 21.85 -0.39 -1.19
C ARG A 188 21.82 1.08 -1.59
N LEU A 189 21.65 1.98 -0.63
CA LEU A 189 21.67 3.43 -0.83
C LEU A 189 22.97 4.00 -0.27
N THR A 190 23.77 4.61 -1.14
CA THR A 190 25.09 5.14 -0.81
C THR A 190 25.25 6.57 -1.34
N PRO A 191 26.21 7.35 -0.82
CA PRO A 191 26.66 8.55 -1.52
C PRO A 191 27.16 8.20 -2.93
N ALA A 192 26.98 9.09 -3.89
CA ALA A 192 27.48 8.90 -5.26
C ALA A 192 29.03 8.91 -5.32
N GLU A 193 29.67 9.63 -4.40
CA GLU A 193 31.13 9.71 -4.26
C GLU A 193 31.77 8.40 -3.74
N GLY A 194 30.97 7.46 -3.26
CA GLY A 194 31.41 6.18 -2.71
C GLY A 194 31.17 6.07 -1.21
N ILE A 195 31.73 5.01 -0.61
CA ILE A 195 31.66 4.72 0.83
C ILE A 195 33.08 4.86 1.41
N GLU A 196 33.22 5.59 2.50
CA GLU A 196 34.46 5.73 3.26
C GLU A 196 34.56 4.68 4.38
N GLU A 197 35.77 4.38 4.87
CA GLU A 197 35.96 3.42 5.98
C GLU A 197 35.25 3.83 7.27
N ALA A 198 35.03 5.14 7.47
CA ALA A 198 34.36 5.69 8.64
C ALA A 198 32.82 5.65 8.55
N ASP A 199 32.27 5.30 7.38
CA ASP A 199 30.83 5.30 7.17
C ASP A 199 30.15 4.19 7.97
N GLU A 200 29.14 4.57 8.75
CA GLU A 200 28.32 3.62 9.49
C GLU A 200 27.19 3.09 8.62
N ILE A 201 27.10 1.76 8.52
CA ILE A 201 26.00 1.08 7.80
C ILE A 201 24.80 0.96 8.75
N GLU A 202 23.62 1.27 8.22
CA GLU A 202 22.34 0.99 8.86
C GLU A 202 21.37 0.35 7.85
N SER A 203 20.16 0.05 8.31
CA SER A 203 19.10 -0.45 7.45
C SER A 203 17.82 0.31 7.74
N LEU A 204 17.18 0.84 6.70
CA LEU A 204 15.93 1.59 6.81
C LEU A 204 14.82 0.83 6.11
N PRO A 205 13.61 0.74 6.69
CA PRO A 205 12.47 0.20 5.98
C PRO A 205 12.10 1.12 4.80
N VAL A 206 11.53 0.54 3.74
CA VAL A 206 11.17 1.28 2.51
C VAL A 206 10.20 2.41 2.81
N TYR A 207 9.24 2.23 3.73
CA TYR A 207 8.33 3.31 4.15
C TYR A 207 9.05 4.49 4.83
N ALA A 208 10.18 4.27 5.51
CA ALA A 208 10.95 5.37 6.11
C ALA A 208 11.70 6.16 5.03
N ILE A 209 12.15 5.49 3.97
CA ILE A 209 12.73 6.16 2.79
C ILE A 209 11.64 6.95 2.06
N LEU A 210 10.44 6.38 1.89
CA LEU A 210 9.30 7.10 1.31
C LEU A 210 9.00 8.40 2.05
N ALA A 211 8.97 8.35 3.39
CA ALA A 211 8.69 9.53 4.22
C ALA A 211 9.77 10.62 4.09
N ALA A 212 11.03 10.22 3.90
CA ALA A 212 12.15 11.16 3.82
C ALA A 212 12.40 11.68 2.39
N ARG A 213 12.43 10.78 1.41
CA ARG A 213 12.79 11.02 0.00
C ARG A 213 12.00 10.09 -0.93
N PRO A 214 10.72 10.41 -1.19
CA PRO A 214 9.81 9.56 -1.95
C PRO A 214 10.27 9.30 -3.39
N GLU A 215 11.06 10.21 -3.98
CA GLU A 215 11.63 10.05 -5.32
C GLU A 215 12.56 8.83 -5.46
N LEU A 216 13.18 8.38 -4.37
CA LEU A 216 14.11 7.24 -4.41
C LEU A 216 13.37 5.92 -4.68
N LEU A 217 12.07 5.86 -4.39
CA LEU A 217 11.26 4.67 -4.62
C LEU A 217 10.96 4.45 -6.10
N ASP A 218 11.08 5.48 -6.94
CA ASP A 218 10.73 5.42 -8.38
C ASP A 218 11.50 4.29 -9.09
N ALA A 219 12.77 4.07 -8.72
CA ALA A 219 13.59 3.02 -9.30
C ALA A 219 13.50 1.65 -8.58
N MET A 220 12.79 1.56 -7.45
CA MET A 220 12.95 0.42 -6.54
C MET A 220 12.35 -0.90 -7.01
N LEU A 221 11.57 -0.90 -8.10
CA LEU A 221 11.13 -2.11 -8.79
C LEU A 221 12.12 -2.62 -9.84
N LEU A 222 13.23 -1.93 -10.10
CA LEU A 222 14.27 -2.48 -10.97
C LEU A 222 14.85 -3.78 -10.35
N PRO A 223 15.13 -4.80 -11.18
CA PRO A 223 15.68 -6.07 -10.73
C PRO A 223 17.17 -5.93 -10.32
N PRO A 224 17.74 -6.96 -9.68
CA PRO A 224 19.17 -7.07 -9.43
C PRO A 224 20.03 -6.79 -10.67
N GLY A 225 21.20 -6.20 -10.42
CA GLY A 225 22.14 -5.78 -11.46
C GLY A 225 21.98 -4.32 -11.88
N TYR A 226 20.89 -3.65 -11.51
CA TYR A 226 20.67 -2.24 -11.83
C TYR A 226 21.31 -1.30 -10.83
N LEU A 227 21.76 -0.15 -11.34
CA LEU A 227 22.28 0.98 -10.58
C LEU A 227 21.59 2.23 -11.06
N VAL A 228 21.19 3.10 -10.13
CA VAL A 228 20.60 4.39 -10.46
C VAL A 228 21.26 5.53 -9.68
N LEU A 229 21.39 6.67 -10.34
CA LEU A 229 21.98 7.88 -9.79
C LEU A 229 20.91 8.96 -9.62
N TYR A 230 20.98 9.67 -8.49
CA TYR A 230 20.13 10.81 -8.20
C TYR A 230 20.98 12.04 -7.89
N ALA A 231 20.55 13.20 -8.39
CA ALA A 231 21.04 14.51 -8.01
C ALA A 231 19.87 15.32 -7.43
N GLY A 232 19.90 15.56 -6.12
CA GLY A 232 18.75 16.06 -5.36
C GLY A 232 17.54 15.15 -5.58
N LYS A 233 16.41 15.72 -5.99
CA LYS A 233 15.17 14.95 -6.22
C LYS A 233 15.05 14.32 -7.61
N GLN A 234 16.08 14.45 -8.44
CA GLN A 234 16.04 14.05 -9.84
C GLN A 234 16.78 12.73 -10.04
N LEU A 235 16.09 11.73 -10.59
CA LEU A 235 16.72 10.55 -11.17
C LEU A 235 17.48 11.00 -12.43
N THR A 236 18.80 10.78 -12.47
CA THR A 236 19.66 11.27 -13.55
C THR A 236 20.06 10.16 -14.52
N THR A 237 20.37 8.97 -14.00
CA THR A 237 20.97 7.91 -14.82
C THR A 237 20.51 6.55 -14.33
N ILE A 238 20.22 5.65 -15.27
CA ILE A 238 19.99 4.23 -15.01
C ILE A 238 21.04 3.43 -15.77
N VAL A 239 21.73 2.55 -15.04
CA VAL A 239 22.76 1.65 -15.56
C VAL A 239 22.30 0.21 -15.35
N ASN A 240 22.39 -0.61 -16.38
CA ASN A 240 22.01 -2.03 -16.33
C ASN A 240 23.16 -2.92 -15.81
N GLU A 241 22.90 -4.24 -15.71
CA GLU A 241 23.86 -5.24 -15.26
C GLU A 241 25.14 -5.35 -16.13
N ALA A 242 25.05 -4.94 -17.40
CA ALA A 242 26.17 -4.92 -18.34
C ALA A 242 27.04 -3.66 -18.19
N ASN A 243 26.73 -2.79 -17.22
CA ASN A 243 27.31 -1.45 -17.04
C ASN A 243 27.05 -0.51 -18.22
N GLU A 244 25.93 -0.70 -18.92
CA GLU A 244 25.48 0.18 -19.99
C GLU A 244 24.46 1.19 -19.44
N ILE A 245 24.59 2.45 -19.85
CA ILE A 245 23.59 3.47 -19.56
C ILE A 245 22.36 3.15 -20.44
N VAL A 246 21.26 2.77 -19.81
CA VAL A 246 19.99 2.47 -20.49
C VAL A 246 19.04 3.66 -20.49
N TRP A 247 19.32 4.67 -19.67
CA TRP A 247 18.61 5.94 -19.66
C TRP A 247 19.46 7.03 -19.01
N ASP A 248 19.46 8.23 -19.61
CA ASP A 248 20.12 9.42 -19.10
C ASP A 248 19.25 10.66 -19.29
N TRP A 249 18.93 11.36 -18.20
CA TRP A 249 18.04 12.53 -18.21
C TRP A 249 18.52 13.67 -19.13
N THR A 250 19.83 13.79 -19.36
CA THR A 250 20.39 14.84 -20.23
C THR A 250 20.19 14.54 -21.72
N VAL A 251 20.01 13.27 -22.07
CA VAL A 251 19.84 12.80 -23.44
C VAL A 251 18.38 12.51 -23.73
N ASP A 252 17.71 11.82 -22.82
CA ASP A 252 16.36 11.28 -22.99
C ASP A 252 15.27 12.21 -22.43
N GLY A 253 15.65 13.22 -21.64
CA GLY A 253 14.73 14.17 -21.01
C GLY A 253 14.17 13.69 -19.68
N GLU A 254 13.12 14.33 -19.19
CA GLU A 254 12.44 13.91 -17.96
C GLU A 254 11.62 12.64 -18.18
N LEU A 255 11.59 11.76 -17.17
CA LEU A 255 10.64 10.66 -17.14
C LEU A 255 9.21 11.21 -17.21
N PRO A 256 8.31 10.58 -17.97
CA PRO A 256 6.91 10.94 -17.97
C PRO A 256 6.35 10.85 -16.54
N ARG A 257 6.04 12.00 -15.94
CA ARG A 257 5.30 12.08 -14.69
C ARG A 257 3.82 12.17 -15.06
N ASP A 258 3.11 11.06 -14.92
CA ASP A 258 1.66 10.87 -15.09
C ASP A 258 1.00 11.62 -16.28
N GLY A 259 0.58 10.87 -17.30
CA GLY A 259 -0.45 11.35 -18.24
C GLY A 259 -0.16 11.21 -19.74
N ASP A 260 1.11 11.12 -20.16
CA ASP A 260 1.48 11.16 -21.59
C ASP A 260 1.83 9.81 -22.21
N ALA A 261 2.00 8.75 -21.42
CA ALA A 261 2.09 7.39 -21.93
C ALA A 261 0.69 6.93 -22.38
N ALA A 262 0.37 7.21 -23.65
CA ALA A 262 -0.75 6.57 -24.35
C ALA A 262 -0.64 5.06 -24.16
N LEU A 263 -1.78 4.41 -23.88
CA LEU A 263 -1.93 2.96 -23.70
C LEU A 263 -1.16 2.17 -24.78
N GLY A 264 0.10 1.85 -24.48
CA GLY A 264 0.95 1.00 -25.28
C GLY A 264 0.67 -0.44 -24.89
N GLY A 265 -0.20 -1.10 -25.66
CA GLY A 265 -0.46 -2.51 -25.55
C GLY A 265 0.83 -3.32 -25.56
N GLY A 266 1.12 -3.95 -24.42
CA GLY A 266 2.29 -4.79 -24.22
C GLY A 266 2.01 -5.90 -23.21
N PHE A 267 0.76 -6.40 -23.17
CA PHE A 267 0.61 -7.80 -22.78
C PHE A 267 1.35 -8.59 -23.84
N VAL A 268 2.50 -9.15 -23.46
CA VAL A 268 3.14 -10.23 -24.20
C VAL A 268 2.06 -11.29 -24.40
N THR A 269 1.50 -11.35 -25.61
CA THR A 269 0.85 -12.56 -26.10
C THR A 269 1.96 -13.58 -26.20
N ASP A 270 2.09 -14.35 -25.12
CA ASP A 270 2.93 -15.51 -25.02
C ASP A 270 2.43 -16.55 -26.02
N GLU A 271 3.02 -16.56 -27.22
CA GLU A 271 3.02 -17.72 -28.11
C GLU A 271 4.08 -18.76 -27.68
N SER A 272 4.28 -18.97 -26.37
CA SER A 272 4.92 -20.19 -25.86
C SER A 272 3.85 -21.20 -25.45
N GLU A 273 3.59 -22.11 -26.37
CA GLU A 273 2.89 -23.36 -26.06
C GLU A 273 3.61 -24.07 -24.91
N GLY A 274 2.91 -24.24 -23.78
CA GLY A 274 3.15 -25.37 -22.87
C GLY A 274 4.00 -25.13 -21.62
N ARG A 275 4.17 -23.91 -21.11
CA ARG A 275 4.67 -23.71 -19.72
C ARG A 275 3.54 -23.28 -18.79
N GLU A 276 3.25 -24.14 -17.82
CA GLU A 276 2.32 -23.88 -16.72
C GLU A 276 2.75 -22.59 -16.00
N ARG A 277 1.89 -21.56 -16.03
CA ARG A 277 2.16 -20.29 -15.33
C ARG A 277 2.26 -20.57 -13.83
N PRO A 278 3.25 -20.00 -13.11
CA PRO A 278 3.36 -20.18 -11.68
C PRO A 278 2.11 -19.64 -11.00
N ARG A 279 1.46 -20.47 -10.19
CA ARG A 279 0.33 -20.08 -9.36
C ARG A 279 0.79 -19.03 -8.33
N PRO A 280 0.02 -17.97 -8.07
CA PRO A 280 0.29 -17.11 -6.94
C PRO A 280 0.26 -17.93 -5.65
N LEU A 281 1.36 -17.89 -4.90
CA LEU A 281 1.49 -18.49 -3.57
C LEU A 281 0.69 -17.62 -2.58
N LEU A 282 -0.61 -17.86 -2.50
CA LEU A 282 -1.43 -17.41 -1.38
C LEU A 282 -1.46 -18.54 -0.36
N GLU A 283 -0.57 -18.50 0.64
CA GLU A 283 -0.73 -19.33 1.83
C GLU A 283 -1.72 -18.63 2.78
N PRO A 284 -2.80 -19.32 3.22
CA PRO A 284 -3.58 -18.85 4.36
C PRO A 284 -2.73 -19.02 5.62
N LEU A 285 -2.49 -17.93 6.36
CA LEU A 285 -2.04 -18.04 7.75
C LEU A 285 -3.22 -18.56 8.58
N GLU A 286 -3.05 -19.76 9.17
CA GLU A 286 -3.97 -20.33 10.18
C GLU A 286 -3.98 -19.50 11.48
#